data_AF-A0A511MQ14-F1
#
_entry.id   AF-A0A511MQ14-F1
#
_cell.length_a   1.000
_cell.length_b   1.000
_cell.length_c   1.000
_cell.angle_alpha   90.00
_cell.angle_beta   90.00
_cell.angle_gamma   90.00
#
_symmetry.space_group_name_H-M   'P 1'
#
loop_
_entity.id
_entity.type
_entity.pdbx_description
1 polymer ?
#
loop_
_entity_poly.entity_id
_entity_poly.type
_entity_poly.pdbx_seq_one_letter_code
_entity_poly.pdbx_strand_id
1 'polypeptide(L)'
;MLEEFLLARLRRTRVAFTMTTAALAVLLTAGTAAGRPIGPFDVGGAIEVEYDQAGGGAVFGDPVIPESDAGRGGKYQAFERNSSIYWHPATGANQVGGAIRDKWGNLGWENGFLGYPVTREAATPSKPGRYNHFQGGSIYWSVGTAAHQIGGAIRDKWGSYGWENSPLGFPITDEATAKNNGRYNLFNDGAIYWSGATGAHVVWGAIRTTWEARAGVNGGYGYPTSDEYDYQNGKAQDFQGGRITWQP
;
A
#
# COMPACT_ATOMS: atom_id res chain seq x y z
N MET A 1 14.90 -45.19 -57.19
CA MET A 1 15.64 -46.47 -57.21
C MET A 1 16.12 -46.70 -55.79
N LEU A 2 15.28 -47.35 -54.97
CA LEU A 2 15.36 -48.78 -54.59
C LEU A 2 16.27 -48.92 -53.33
N GLU A 3 15.69 -49.10 -52.14
CA GLU A 3 15.48 -50.40 -51.44
C GLU A 3 16.76 -50.84 -50.68
N GLU A 4 16.81 -51.45 -49.47
CA GLU A 4 15.91 -52.30 -48.69
C GLU A 4 16.39 -52.40 -47.21
N PHE A 5 15.44 -52.81 -46.36
CA PHE A 5 15.46 -53.45 -45.02
C PHE A 5 16.76 -54.03 -44.42
N LEU A 6 16.94 -53.82 -43.09
CA LEU A 6 17.17 -54.95 -42.16
C LEU A 6 16.73 -54.64 -40.71
N LEU A 7 15.79 -55.45 -40.22
CA LEU A 7 15.29 -55.51 -38.84
C LEU A 7 16.26 -56.31 -37.95
N ALA A 8 16.60 -55.80 -36.76
CA ALA A 8 17.19 -56.60 -35.69
C ALA A 8 16.43 -56.38 -34.36
N ARG A 9 15.75 -57.43 -33.90
CA ARG A 9 15.01 -57.51 -32.63
C ARG A 9 15.96 -57.36 -31.44
N LEU A 10 15.82 -56.29 -30.63
CA LEU A 10 16.41 -56.23 -29.30
C LEU A 10 15.47 -56.84 -28.25
N ARG A 11 15.90 -57.94 -27.64
CA ARG A 11 15.29 -58.53 -26.43
C ARG A 11 15.49 -57.56 -25.26
N ARG A 12 14.39 -57.11 -24.65
CA ARG A 12 14.42 -56.35 -23.39
C ARG A 12 14.64 -57.30 -22.21
N THR A 13 15.83 -57.30 -21.64
CA THR A 13 16.07 -57.87 -20.30
C THR A 13 15.73 -56.79 -19.27
N ARG A 14 14.66 -56.99 -18.49
CA ARG A 14 14.35 -56.12 -17.34
C ARG A 14 15.22 -56.54 -16.17
N VAL A 15 16.15 -55.69 -15.75
CA VAL A 15 16.83 -55.80 -14.46
C VAL A 15 16.00 -54.98 -13.45
N ALA A 16 15.46 -55.65 -12.44
CA ALA A 16 14.77 -54.99 -11.34
C ALA A 16 15.81 -54.52 -10.32
N PHE A 17 15.97 -53.20 -10.17
CA PHE A 17 16.72 -52.59 -9.07
C PHE A 17 15.77 -52.40 -7.89
N THR A 18 15.96 -53.15 -6.82
CA THR A 18 15.36 -52.84 -5.52
C THR A 18 16.08 -51.64 -4.91
N MET A 19 15.43 -50.47 -4.90
CA MET A 19 15.87 -49.33 -4.10
C MET A 19 15.41 -49.52 -2.65
N THR A 20 16.33 -49.83 -1.75
CA THR A 20 16.13 -49.63 -0.31
C THR A 20 16.31 -48.15 0.01
N THR A 21 15.20 -47.44 0.24
CA THR A 21 15.20 -46.07 0.77
C THR A 21 15.45 -46.10 2.28
N ALA A 22 16.65 -45.69 2.70
CA ALA A 22 16.90 -45.33 4.09
C ALA A 22 16.34 -43.91 4.32
N ALA A 23 15.19 -43.81 4.99
CA ALA A 23 14.68 -42.52 5.44
C ALA A 23 15.45 -42.07 6.69
N LEU A 24 16.38 -41.13 6.52
CA LEU A 24 17.01 -40.44 7.63
C LEU A 24 16.03 -39.37 8.13
N ALA A 25 15.37 -39.63 9.26
CA ALA A 25 14.54 -38.63 9.92
C ALA A 25 15.45 -37.61 10.62
N VAL A 26 15.68 -36.47 9.98
CA VAL A 26 16.27 -35.30 10.65
C VAL A 26 15.15 -34.66 11.48
N LEU A 27 15.19 -34.90 12.79
CA LEU A 27 14.43 -34.08 13.76
C LEU A 27 15.06 -32.69 13.78
N LEU A 28 14.54 -31.77 12.96
CA LEU A 28 14.76 -30.35 13.16
C LEU A 28 13.99 -29.94 14.43
N THR A 29 14.69 -29.88 15.56
CA THR A 29 14.23 -29.04 16.66
C THR A 29 14.24 -27.61 16.12
N ALA A 30 13.06 -27.05 15.86
CA ALA A 30 12.92 -25.63 15.58
C ALA A 30 13.31 -24.87 16.86
N GLY A 31 14.62 -24.64 17.04
CA GLY A 31 15.10 -23.66 17.99
C GLY A 31 14.58 -22.31 17.50
N THR A 32 13.79 -21.63 18.33
CA THR A 32 13.57 -20.20 18.15
C THR A 32 14.95 -19.57 18.13
N ALA A 33 15.40 -19.09 16.96
CA ALA A 33 16.65 -18.37 16.87
C ALA A 33 16.58 -17.23 17.90
N ALA A 34 17.45 -17.28 18.91
CA ALA A 34 17.54 -16.23 19.90
C ALA A 34 17.90 -14.93 19.15
N GLY A 35 17.27 -13.81 19.54
CA GLY A 35 17.50 -12.53 18.90
C GLY A 35 18.98 -12.15 18.98
N ARG A 36 19.45 -11.42 17.96
CA ARG A 36 20.81 -10.90 17.94
C ARG A 36 20.89 -9.65 18.82
N PRO A 37 21.91 -9.53 19.70
CA PRO A 37 22.11 -8.30 20.45
C PRO A 37 22.47 -7.15 19.51
N ILE A 38 21.70 -6.06 19.57
CA ILE A 38 21.96 -4.80 18.86
C ILE A 38 21.88 -3.68 19.89
N GLY A 39 23.04 -3.13 20.24
CA GLY A 39 23.12 -2.10 21.29
C GLY A 39 22.51 -2.61 22.62
N PRO A 40 21.50 -1.94 23.19
CA PRO A 40 20.94 -2.28 24.49
C PRO A 40 19.90 -3.41 24.48
N PHE A 41 19.37 -3.82 23.32
CA PHE A 41 18.34 -4.86 23.24
C PHE A 41 18.57 -5.86 22.12
N ASP A 42 18.01 -7.06 22.28
CA ASP A 42 18.01 -8.05 21.22
C ASP A 42 16.97 -7.67 20.14
N VAL A 43 17.30 -7.95 18.88
CA VAL A 43 16.40 -7.87 17.74
C VAL A 43 16.35 -9.27 17.14
N GLY A 44 15.16 -9.86 17.04
CA GLY A 44 15.01 -11.27 16.65
C GLY A 44 13.89 -11.52 15.64
N GLY A 45 13.83 -12.77 15.18
CA GLY A 45 12.73 -13.29 14.37
C GLY A 45 12.48 -12.49 13.09
N ALA A 46 11.22 -12.29 12.74
CA ALA A 46 10.85 -11.56 11.53
C ALA A 46 11.20 -10.06 11.59
N ILE A 47 11.27 -9.48 12.80
CA ILE A 47 11.68 -8.09 12.99
C ILE A 47 13.16 -7.92 12.64
N GLU A 48 14.02 -8.85 13.05
CA GLU A 48 15.44 -8.84 12.66
C GLU A 48 15.62 -8.97 11.15
N VAL A 49 14.86 -9.86 10.51
CA VAL A 49 14.91 -10.04 9.06
C VAL A 49 14.57 -8.72 8.33
N GLU A 50 13.51 -8.03 8.76
CA GLU A 50 13.16 -6.73 8.17
C GLU A 50 14.19 -5.64 8.50
N TYR A 51 14.71 -5.63 9.73
CA TYR A 51 15.76 -4.69 10.14
C TYR A 51 16.98 -4.79 9.23
N ASP A 52 17.49 -5.99 8.99
CA ASP A 52 18.66 -6.21 8.12
C ASP A 52 18.35 -5.90 6.65
N GLN A 53 17.18 -6.30 6.15
CA GLN A 53 16.76 -6.01 4.78
C GLN A 53 16.59 -4.51 4.51
N ALA A 54 16.12 -3.76 5.51
CA ALA A 54 15.87 -2.33 5.40
C ALA A 54 17.10 -1.47 5.76
N GLY A 55 18.30 -2.08 5.91
CA GLY A 55 19.58 -1.37 6.04
C GLY A 55 20.16 -1.30 7.45
N GLY A 56 19.54 -1.97 8.42
CA GLY A 56 20.04 -2.17 9.78
C GLY A 56 20.38 -0.87 10.52
N GLY A 57 21.42 -0.90 11.35
CA GLY A 57 21.77 0.22 12.23
C GLY A 57 22.10 1.52 11.48
N ALA A 58 22.52 1.42 10.22
CA ALA A 58 22.74 2.58 9.36
C ALA A 58 21.44 3.33 9.01
N VAL A 59 20.28 2.69 9.10
CA VAL A 59 18.95 3.29 8.86
C VAL A 59 18.21 3.53 10.17
N PHE A 60 18.25 2.58 11.10
CA PHE A 60 17.42 2.57 12.31
C PHE A 60 18.11 3.14 13.56
N GLY A 61 19.44 3.01 13.64
CA GLY A 61 20.14 3.09 14.92
C GLY A 61 19.91 1.84 15.77
N ASP A 62 20.14 1.98 17.07
CA ASP A 62 19.92 0.92 18.03
C ASP A 62 18.41 0.79 18.37
N PRO A 63 17.93 -0.41 18.76
CA PRO A 63 16.61 -0.55 19.36
C PRO A 63 16.55 0.25 20.67
N VAL A 64 15.41 0.91 20.93
CA VAL A 64 15.19 1.68 22.17
C VAL A 64 14.29 0.96 23.18
N ILE A 65 13.69 -0.15 22.77
CA ILE A 65 12.90 -1.06 23.60
C ILE A 65 13.19 -2.52 23.17
N PRO A 66 12.96 -3.51 24.05
CA PRO A 66 12.86 -4.90 23.60
C PRO A 66 11.67 -5.08 22.65
N GLU A 67 11.67 -6.14 21.85
CA GLU A 67 10.48 -6.57 21.12
C GLU A 67 9.30 -6.68 22.11
N SER A 68 8.22 -5.99 21.79
CA SER A 68 7.06 -5.83 22.67
C SER A 68 5.77 -6.24 21.95
N ASP A 69 4.76 -6.63 22.74
CA ASP A 69 3.43 -6.92 22.21
C ASP A 69 2.79 -5.67 21.61
N ALA A 70 2.28 -5.79 20.39
CA ALA A 70 1.41 -4.81 19.76
C ALA A 70 -0.05 -5.29 19.80
N GLY A 71 -0.99 -4.35 19.65
CA GLY A 71 -2.42 -4.65 19.67
C GLY A 71 -2.82 -5.68 18.61
N ARG A 72 -3.92 -6.40 18.83
CA ARG A 72 -4.49 -7.37 17.87
C ARG A 72 -3.54 -8.55 17.52
N GLY A 73 -2.59 -8.88 18.40
CA GLY A 73 -1.78 -10.11 18.28
C GLY A 73 -0.52 -9.97 17.41
N GLY A 74 -0.01 -8.75 17.24
CA GLY A 74 1.29 -8.53 16.62
C GLY A 74 2.38 -8.20 17.64
N LYS A 75 3.55 -7.88 17.09
CA LYS A 75 4.75 -7.50 17.82
C LYS A 75 5.31 -6.23 17.20
N TYR A 76 6.08 -5.47 17.97
CA TYR A 76 6.81 -4.35 17.42
C TYR A 76 8.10 -4.09 18.20
N GLN A 77 9.01 -3.40 17.53
CA GLN A 77 10.19 -2.84 18.18
C GLN A 77 10.43 -1.43 17.63
N ALA A 78 10.78 -0.51 18.53
CA ALA A 78 11.12 0.88 18.19
C ALA A 78 12.63 1.10 18.21
N PHE A 79 13.09 2.02 17.36
CA PHE A 79 14.50 2.32 17.13
C PHE A 79 14.76 3.84 17.21
N GLU A 80 16.01 4.24 17.45
CA GLU A 80 16.40 5.63 17.74
C GLU A 80 15.96 6.66 16.70
N ARG A 81 15.97 6.31 15.40
CA ARG A 81 15.78 7.27 14.31
C ARG A 81 14.32 7.44 13.91
N ASN A 82 13.46 7.71 14.88
CA ASN A 82 12.00 7.82 14.74
C ASN A 82 11.41 6.75 13.81
N SER A 83 11.73 5.48 14.11
CA SER A 83 11.34 4.35 13.29
C SER A 83 10.91 3.18 14.16
N SER A 84 10.06 2.34 13.60
CA SER A 84 9.62 1.10 14.24
C SER A 84 9.38 0.05 13.18
N ILE A 85 9.58 -1.22 13.56
CA ILE A 85 9.22 -2.37 12.75
C ILE A 85 8.08 -3.06 13.48
N TYR A 86 6.96 -3.24 12.78
CA TYR A 86 5.78 -3.94 13.29
C TYR A 86 5.63 -5.27 12.54
N TRP A 87 5.41 -6.33 13.28
CA TRP A 87 5.11 -7.65 12.76
C TRP A 87 3.69 -8.08 13.13
N HIS A 88 2.99 -8.70 12.18
CA HIS A 88 1.73 -9.39 12.44
C HIS A 88 1.63 -10.63 11.54
N PRO A 89 1.03 -11.75 11.98
CA PRO A 89 0.97 -12.98 11.18
C PRO A 89 0.31 -12.80 9.80
N ALA A 90 -0.60 -11.83 9.65
CA ALA A 90 -1.26 -11.54 8.38
C ALA A 90 -0.47 -10.63 7.42
N THR A 91 0.55 -9.90 7.90
CA THR A 91 1.22 -8.87 7.10
C THR A 91 2.75 -8.97 7.08
N GLY A 92 3.32 -9.84 7.92
CA GLY A 92 4.77 -9.93 8.10
C GLY A 92 5.33 -8.73 8.86
N ALA A 93 6.66 -8.63 8.92
CA ALA A 93 7.36 -7.50 9.53
C ALA A 93 7.52 -6.38 8.50
N ASN A 94 7.10 -5.17 8.86
CA ASN A 94 7.20 -4.01 7.99
C ASN A 94 7.64 -2.78 8.78
N GLN A 95 8.55 -2.03 8.21
CA GLN A 95 9.07 -0.81 8.77
C GLN A 95 8.16 0.39 8.48
N VAL A 96 8.00 1.26 9.49
CA VAL A 96 7.33 2.57 9.39
C VAL A 96 8.18 3.61 10.12
N GLY A 97 8.45 4.77 9.50
CA GLY A 97 9.31 5.81 10.07
C GLY A 97 8.85 7.24 9.80
N GLY A 98 9.52 8.17 10.47
CA GLY A 98 9.37 9.62 10.28
C GLY A 98 7.93 10.11 10.34
N ALA A 99 7.61 11.06 9.45
CA ALA A 99 6.29 11.70 9.40
C ALA A 99 5.13 10.72 9.10
N ILE A 100 5.41 9.61 8.41
CA ILE A 100 4.40 8.56 8.16
C ILE A 100 4.07 7.85 9.46
N ARG A 101 5.10 7.46 10.22
CA ARG A 101 4.94 6.85 11.55
C ARG A 101 4.20 7.78 12.50
N ASP A 102 4.57 9.06 12.53
CA ASP A 102 3.92 10.05 13.40
C ASP A 102 2.44 10.22 13.03
N LYS A 103 2.11 10.31 11.73
CA LYS A 103 0.71 10.35 11.28
C LYS A 103 -0.04 9.08 11.68
N TRP A 104 0.53 7.91 11.43
CA TRP A 104 -0.10 6.64 11.79
C TRP A 104 -0.36 6.56 13.30
N GLY A 105 0.56 7.07 14.11
CA GLY A 105 0.37 7.18 15.55
C GLY A 105 -0.78 8.08 15.96
N ASN A 106 -0.93 9.23 15.32
CA ASN A 106 -2.08 10.12 15.53
C ASN A 106 -3.42 9.48 15.09
N LEU A 107 -3.37 8.48 14.22
CA LEU A 107 -4.52 7.70 13.77
C LEU A 107 -4.76 6.44 14.61
N GLY A 108 -4.04 6.28 15.73
CA GLY A 108 -4.23 5.18 16.68
C GLY A 108 -3.38 3.93 16.42
N TRP A 109 -2.30 4.05 15.64
CA TRP A 109 -1.37 2.95 15.33
C TRP A 109 -2.12 1.73 14.76
N GLU A 110 -1.71 0.51 15.13
CA GLU A 110 -2.31 -0.76 14.71
C GLU A 110 -3.72 -0.98 15.29
N ASN A 111 -4.07 -0.24 16.35
CA ASN A 111 -5.41 -0.29 16.94
C ASN A 111 -6.42 0.56 16.15
N GLY A 112 -5.93 1.56 15.43
CA GLY A 112 -6.70 2.43 14.53
C GLY A 112 -7.23 1.73 13.28
N PHE A 113 -8.01 2.46 12.49
CA PHE A 113 -8.69 1.92 11.31
C PHE A 113 -7.74 1.52 10.18
N LEU A 114 -6.50 2.02 10.17
CA LEU A 114 -5.49 1.61 9.20
C LEU A 114 -4.93 0.20 9.48
N GLY A 115 -4.93 -0.25 10.74
CA GLY A 115 -4.34 -1.53 11.12
C GLY A 115 -2.82 -1.57 10.91
N TYR A 116 -2.30 -2.78 10.65
CA TYR A 116 -0.88 -3.01 10.47
C TYR A 116 -0.37 -2.53 9.10
N PRO A 117 0.92 -2.11 9.00
CA PRO A 117 1.58 -1.93 7.72
C PRO A 117 1.65 -3.24 6.94
N VAL A 118 1.43 -3.16 5.63
CA VAL A 118 1.55 -4.28 4.67
C VAL A 118 2.72 -4.10 3.71
N THR A 119 3.37 -2.93 3.75
CA THR A 119 4.66 -2.68 3.10
C THR A 119 5.60 -1.99 4.08
N ARG A 120 6.90 -2.17 3.88
CA ARG A 120 7.92 -1.25 4.39
C ARG A 120 7.77 0.14 3.76
N GLU A 121 8.35 1.15 4.39
CA GLU A 121 8.33 2.50 3.88
C GLU A 121 9.21 2.60 2.63
N ALA A 122 8.59 2.92 1.49
CA ALA A 122 9.27 3.01 0.20
C ALA A 122 9.27 4.45 -0.31
N ALA A 123 10.28 4.80 -1.12
CA ALA A 123 10.25 6.04 -1.89
C ALA A 123 9.24 5.92 -3.03
N THR A 124 8.57 7.02 -3.37
CA THR A 124 7.74 7.07 -4.59
C THR A 124 8.62 7.06 -5.84
N PRO A 125 8.21 6.42 -6.96
CA PRO A 125 9.12 6.13 -8.08
C PRO A 125 9.63 7.34 -8.86
N SER A 126 8.86 8.42 -8.97
CA SER A 126 9.20 9.55 -9.86
C SER A 126 9.07 10.94 -9.25
N LYS A 127 8.45 11.05 -8.07
CA LYS A 127 8.32 12.32 -7.34
C LYS A 127 8.97 12.18 -5.96
N PRO A 128 9.50 13.25 -5.36
CA PRO A 128 10.10 13.19 -4.02
C PRO A 128 9.03 12.99 -2.95
N GLY A 129 8.90 11.75 -2.50
CA GLY A 129 7.95 11.35 -1.47
C GLY A 129 8.23 9.93 -0.97
N ARG A 130 7.52 9.55 0.08
CA ARG A 130 7.57 8.20 0.67
C ARG A 130 6.16 7.73 1.01
N TYR A 131 5.97 6.43 1.14
CA TYR A 131 4.68 5.87 1.51
C TYR A 131 4.81 4.54 2.27
N ASN A 132 3.78 4.25 3.07
CA ASN A 132 3.45 2.91 3.52
C ASN A 132 2.01 2.59 3.10
N HIS A 133 1.80 1.36 2.66
CA HIS A 133 0.46 0.78 2.64
C HIS A 133 0.18 0.08 3.97
N PHE A 134 -1.08 0.16 4.40
CA PHE A 134 -1.62 -0.47 5.59
C PHE A 134 -2.84 -1.31 5.20
N GLN A 135 -3.28 -2.20 6.09
CA GLN A 135 -4.46 -3.04 5.85
C GLN A 135 -5.70 -2.22 5.46
N GLY A 136 -5.90 -1.07 6.10
CA GLY A 136 -7.06 -0.19 5.89
C GLY A 136 -6.83 1.00 4.96
N GLY A 137 -5.65 1.14 4.33
CA GLY A 137 -5.38 2.28 3.46
C GLY A 137 -3.91 2.56 3.24
N SER A 138 -3.54 3.82 3.10
CA SER A 138 -2.16 4.24 2.89
C SER A 138 -1.90 5.59 3.52
N ILE A 139 -0.64 5.82 3.85
CA ILE A 139 -0.15 7.15 4.20
C ILE A 139 0.97 7.49 3.23
N TYR A 140 0.85 8.65 2.60
CA TYR A 140 1.87 9.21 1.71
C TYR A 140 2.41 10.48 2.34
N TRP A 141 3.73 10.63 2.32
CA TRP A 141 4.42 11.88 2.66
C TRP A 141 5.10 12.43 1.41
N SER A 142 5.02 13.74 1.22
CA SER A 142 5.80 14.42 0.19
C SER A 142 6.30 15.78 0.65
N VAL A 143 7.35 16.27 0.00
CA VAL A 143 7.86 17.62 0.24
C VAL A 143 6.78 18.63 -0.13
N GLY A 144 6.44 19.51 0.82
CA GLY A 144 5.44 20.57 0.61
C GLY A 144 4.00 20.18 0.95
N THR A 145 3.65 18.90 1.04
CA THR A 145 2.30 18.47 1.43
C THR A 145 2.23 17.82 2.81
N ALA A 146 3.35 17.38 3.40
CA ALA A 146 3.38 16.57 4.62
C ALA A 146 2.71 15.18 4.43
N ALA A 147 2.54 14.45 5.54
CA ALA A 147 1.97 13.10 5.54
C ALA A 147 0.44 13.15 5.53
N HIS A 148 -0.19 12.34 4.68
CA HIS A 148 -1.65 12.27 4.53
C HIS A 148 -2.17 10.85 4.34
N GLN A 149 -3.28 10.56 5.02
CA GLN A 149 -4.00 9.29 4.91
C GLN A 149 -4.99 9.30 3.76
N ILE A 150 -5.01 8.18 3.03
CA ILE A 150 -5.97 7.91 1.95
C ILE A 150 -6.42 6.45 2.00
N GLY A 151 -7.72 6.18 1.86
CA GLY A 151 -8.32 4.87 2.10
C GLY A 151 -9.42 4.49 1.13
N GLY A 152 -9.83 3.22 1.23
CA GLY A 152 -10.99 2.65 0.53
C GLY A 152 -11.07 3.00 -0.97
N ALA A 153 -12.30 3.25 -1.43
CA ALA A 153 -12.59 3.53 -2.84
C ALA A 153 -11.88 4.78 -3.39
N ILE A 154 -11.57 5.76 -2.54
CA ILE A 154 -10.82 6.96 -2.95
C ILE A 154 -9.38 6.58 -3.30
N ARG A 155 -8.72 5.80 -2.43
CA ARG A 155 -7.38 5.25 -2.67
C ARG A 155 -7.36 4.42 -3.94
N ASP A 156 -8.33 3.53 -4.11
CA ASP A 156 -8.37 2.63 -5.27
C ASP A 156 -8.58 3.41 -6.58
N LYS A 157 -9.44 4.44 -6.55
CA LYS A 157 -9.61 5.37 -7.68
C LYS A 157 -8.31 6.12 -7.98
N TRP A 158 -7.64 6.69 -6.98
CA TRP A 158 -6.35 7.36 -7.18
C TRP A 158 -5.28 6.41 -7.76
N GLY A 159 -5.25 5.17 -7.27
CA GLY A 159 -4.36 4.14 -7.80
C GLY A 159 -4.64 3.78 -9.26
N SER A 160 -5.90 3.75 -9.67
CA SER A 160 -6.28 3.54 -11.08
C SER A 160 -5.80 4.66 -12.02
N TYR A 161 -5.54 5.86 -11.49
CA TYR A 161 -4.98 6.98 -12.23
C TYR A 161 -3.44 7.04 -12.19
N GLY A 162 -2.79 6.06 -11.54
CA GLY A 162 -1.34 6.01 -11.42
C GLY A 162 -0.79 6.69 -10.17
N TRP A 163 -1.57 6.77 -9.08
CA TRP A 163 -1.13 7.27 -7.78
C TRP A 163 -0.57 8.70 -7.87
N GLU A 164 0.55 8.99 -7.21
CA GLU A 164 1.19 10.29 -7.23
C GLU A 164 1.70 10.70 -8.61
N ASN A 165 1.84 9.76 -9.56
CA ASN A 165 2.20 10.05 -10.95
C ASN A 165 1.00 10.50 -11.80
N SER A 166 -0.22 10.39 -11.27
CA SER A 166 -1.40 10.96 -11.89
C SER A 166 -1.31 12.50 -11.98
N PRO A 167 -2.16 13.13 -12.82
CA PRO A 167 -2.31 14.59 -12.83
C PRO A 167 -2.70 15.17 -11.47
N LEU A 168 -3.29 14.40 -10.56
CA LEU A 168 -3.66 14.88 -9.22
C LEU A 168 -2.44 15.13 -8.33
N GLY A 169 -1.37 14.36 -8.49
CA GLY A 169 -0.21 14.40 -7.61
C GLY A 169 -0.47 13.78 -6.24
N PHE A 170 0.20 14.29 -5.21
CA PHE A 170 0.06 13.84 -3.82
C PHE A 170 -1.20 14.38 -3.16
N PRO A 171 -1.78 13.64 -2.19
CA PRO A 171 -2.83 14.17 -1.34
C PRO A 171 -2.31 15.33 -0.49
N ILE A 172 -3.18 16.31 -0.24
CA ILE A 172 -2.94 17.47 0.64
C ILE A 172 -3.89 17.50 1.85
N THR A 173 -4.77 16.50 1.95
CA THR A 173 -5.62 16.27 3.11
C THR A 173 -5.61 14.79 3.45
N ASP A 174 -5.88 14.49 4.72
CA ASP A 174 -6.41 13.17 5.08
C ASP A 174 -7.81 13.01 4.45
N GLU A 175 -8.34 11.78 4.45
CA GLU A 175 -9.71 11.54 4.00
C GLU A 175 -10.70 12.27 4.95
N ALA A 176 -11.51 13.18 4.40
CA ALA A 176 -12.43 14.02 5.14
C ALA A 176 -13.89 13.69 4.80
N THR A 177 -14.81 14.03 5.72
CA THR A 177 -16.26 13.82 5.54
C THR A 177 -16.86 14.86 4.60
N ALA A 178 -17.70 14.40 3.67
CA ALA A 178 -18.58 15.22 2.82
C ALA A 178 -20.06 14.95 3.12
N LYS A 179 -20.95 15.70 2.45
CA LYS A 179 -22.41 15.66 2.62
C LYS A 179 -22.98 14.23 2.54
N ASN A 180 -23.97 13.90 3.36
CA ASN A 180 -24.67 12.60 3.32
C ASN A 180 -23.72 11.38 3.44
N ASN A 181 -22.79 11.42 4.40
CA ASN A 181 -21.81 10.36 4.67
C ASN A 181 -20.86 10.05 3.50
N GLY A 182 -20.70 10.96 2.54
CA GLY A 182 -19.63 10.82 1.56
C GLY A 182 -18.28 11.21 2.14
N ARG A 183 -17.24 10.99 1.35
CA ARG A 183 -15.83 11.17 1.73
C ARG A 183 -15.06 11.84 0.60
N TYR A 184 -13.97 12.51 0.90
CA TYR A 184 -13.09 13.07 -0.11
C TYR A 184 -11.64 13.18 0.35
N ASN A 185 -10.72 13.16 -0.60
CA ASN A 185 -9.36 13.68 -0.42
C ASN A 185 -9.15 14.82 -1.43
N LEU A 186 -8.47 15.87 -0.99
CA LEU A 186 -7.95 16.89 -1.88
C LEU A 186 -6.52 16.54 -2.28
N PHE A 187 -6.17 16.94 -3.49
CA PHE A 187 -4.86 16.84 -4.09
C PHE A 187 -4.45 18.22 -4.60
N ASN A 188 -3.17 18.41 -4.94
CA ASN A 188 -2.68 19.69 -5.46
C ASN A 188 -3.51 20.19 -6.65
N ASP A 189 -3.82 19.29 -7.60
CA ASP A 189 -4.42 19.65 -8.88
C ASP A 189 -5.84 19.09 -9.08
N GLY A 190 -6.49 18.65 -8.00
CA GLY A 190 -7.85 18.10 -8.07
C GLY A 190 -8.35 17.55 -6.74
N ALA A 191 -9.46 16.83 -6.81
CA ALA A 191 -10.05 16.14 -5.67
C ALA A 191 -10.65 14.82 -6.12
N ILE A 192 -10.78 13.87 -5.19
CA ILE A 192 -11.59 12.67 -5.40
C ILE A 192 -12.69 12.68 -4.37
N TYR A 193 -13.93 12.62 -4.83
CA TYR A 193 -15.12 12.53 -3.99
C TYR A 193 -15.75 11.15 -4.12
N TRP A 194 -16.19 10.60 -3.00
CA TRP A 194 -16.93 9.34 -2.92
C TRP A 194 -18.25 9.53 -2.20
N SER A 195 -19.28 8.83 -2.68
CA SER A 195 -20.50 8.56 -1.92
C SER A 195 -20.96 7.13 -2.14
N GLY A 196 -21.77 6.58 -1.23
CA GLY A 196 -22.35 5.25 -1.39
C GLY A 196 -23.23 5.11 -2.65
N ALA A 197 -23.77 6.21 -3.17
CA ALA A 197 -24.62 6.20 -4.36
C ALA A 197 -23.85 6.34 -5.67
N THR A 198 -22.72 7.05 -5.66
CA THR A 198 -21.99 7.40 -6.89
C THR A 198 -20.68 6.64 -7.06
N GLY A 199 -20.11 6.11 -5.99
CA GLY A 199 -18.72 5.66 -6.01
C GLY A 199 -17.74 6.84 -6.02
N ALA A 200 -16.45 6.54 -6.19
CA ALA A 200 -15.37 7.51 -6.14
C ALA A 200 -15.09 8.07 -7.54
N HIS A 201 -15.02 9.40 -7.66
CA HIS A 201 -14.74 10.07 -8.93
C HIS A 201 -13.80 11.26 -8.76
N VAL A 202 -12.96 11.45 -9.77
CA VAL A 202 -12.02 12.56 -9.85
C VAL A 202 -12.74 13.82 -10.35
N VAL A 203 -12.50 14.97 -9.71
CA VAL A 203 -12.90 16.30 -10.21
C VAL A 203 -11.65 17.18 -10.26
N TRP A 204 -11.39 17.83 -11.40
CA TRP A 204 -10.21 18.69 -11.59
C TRP A 204 -10.46 19.87 -12.54
N GLY A 205 -9.45 20.73 -12.67
CA GLY A 205 -9.40 21.80 -13.67
C GLY A 205 -10.62 22.73 -13.66
N ALA A 206 -10.97 23.27 -14.85
CA ALA A 206 -12.04 24.24 -15.01
C ALA A 206 -13.44 23.69 -14.66
N ILE A 207 -13.66 22.38 -14.86
CA ILE A 207 -14.90 21.71 -14.45
C ILE A 207 -15.04 21.76 -12.93
N ARG A 208 -13.99 21.38 -12.18
CA ARG A 208 -13.97 21.49 -10.72
C ARG A 208 -14.18 22.92 -10.26
N THR A 209 -13.49 23.90 -10.85
CA THR A 209 -13.67 25.32 -10.52
C THR A 209 -15.13 25.75 -10.67
N THR A 210 -15.79 25.35 -11.76
CA THR A 210 -17.21 25.65 -12.01
C THR A 210 -18.13 24.97 -10.99
N TRP A 211 -17.83 23.70 -10.66
CA TRP A 211 -18.59 22.94 -9.68
C TRP A 211 -18.47 23.53 -8.27
N GLU A 212 -17.25 23.86 -7.82
CA GLU A 212 -16.96 24.48 -6.52
C GLU A 212 -17.60 25.87 -6.39
N ALA A 213 -17.54 26.69 -7.45
CA ALA A 213 -18.21 27.99 -7.51
C ALA A 213 -19.75 27.88 -7.35
N ARG A 214 -20.31 26.71 -7.61
CA ARG A 214 -21.73 26.38 -7.43
C ARG A 214 -21.97 25.54 -6.17
N ALA A 215 -21.13 25.74 -5.14
CA ALA A 215 -21.14 25.08 -3.84
C ALA A 215 -20.82 23.57 -3.86
N GLY A 216 -20.23 23.07 -4.96
CA GLY A 216 -19.76 21.70 -5.10
C GLY A 216 -20.82 20.66 -4.68
N VAL A 217 -20.41 19.72 -3.85
CA VAL A 217 -21.28 18.66 -3.30
C VAL A 217 -22.47 19.19 -2.49
N ASN A 218 -22.35 20.40 -1.94
CA ASN A 218 -23.41 21.04 -1.17
C ASN A 218 -24.44 21.76 -2.05
N GLY A 219 -24.07 22.07 -3.30
CA GLY A 219 -24.93 22.76 -4.27
C GLY A 219 -25.84 21.84 -5.08
N GLY A 220 -26.41 22.42 -6.15
CA GLY A 220 -27.40 21.75 -7.00
C GLY A 220 -26.85 20.58 -7.82
N TYR A 221 -25.55 20.54 -8.11
CA TYR A 221 -24.93 19.44 -8.86
C TYR A 221 -24.72 18.17 -8.01
N GLY A 222 -24.49 18.30 -6.70
CA GLY A 222 -24.20 17.16 -5.85
C GLY A 222 -22.89 16.46 -6.20
N TYR A 223 -22.81 15.16 -5.92
CA TYR A 223 -21.62 14.33 -6.19
C TYR A 223 -21.40 14.10 -7.70
N PRO A 224 -20.14 13.99 -8.15
CA PRO A 224 -19.83 13.46 -9.49
C PRO A 224 -20.34 12.01 -9.65
N THR A 225 -20.81 11.68 -10.84
CA THR A 225 -21.29 10.33 -11.23
C THR A 225 -20.46 9.72 -12.37
N SER A 226 -19.45 10.46 -12.83
CA SER A 226 -18.47 10.05 -13.83
C SER A 226 -17.14 10.73 -13.54
N ASP A 227 -16.05 10.18 -14.05
CA ASP A 227 -14.82 10.95 -14.23
C ASP A 227 -14.96 11.84 -15.48
N GLU A 228 -14.08 12.83 -15.66
CA GLU A 228 -14.09 13.69 -16.84
C GLU A 228 -13.89 12.90 -18.15
N TYR A 229 -14.66 13.23 -19.19
CA TYR A 229 -14.60 12.60 -20.51
C TYR A 229 -14.67 13.61 -21.67
N ASP A 230 -14.29 13.17 -22.86
CA ASP A 230 -14.31 13.99 -24.07
C ASP A 230 -15.75 14.32 -24.52
N TYR A 231 -16.02 15.60 -24.77
CA TYR A 231 -17.34 16.06 -25.19
C TYR A 231 -17.25 17.31 -26.05
N GLN A 232 -17.78 17.25 -27.28
CA GLN A 232 -17.92 18.40 -28.20
C GLN A 232 -16.66 19.29 -28.30
N ASN A 233 -15.52 18.69 -28.65
CA ASN A 233 -14.20 19.35 -28.74
C ASN A 233 -13.68 19.96 -27.43
N GLY A 234 -14.28 19.60 -26.30
CA GLY A 234 -13.84 19.95 -24.97
C GLY A 234 -14.00 18.76 -24.02
N LYS A 235 -14.35 19.05 -22.77
CA LYS A 235 -14.55 18.05 -21.72
C LYS A 235 -15.94 18.16 -21.12
N ALA A 236 -16.41 17.07 -20.54
CA ALA A 236 -17.61 17.06 -19.72
C ALA A 236 -17.44 16.15 -18.51
N GLN A 237 -18.21 16.44 -17.48
CA GLN A 237 -18.37 15.56 -16.34
C GLN A 237 -19.83 15.59 -15.89
N ASP A 238 -20.36 14.39 -15.63
CA ASP A 238 -21.69 14.21 -15.07
C ASP A 238 -21.65 14.20 -13.54
N PHE A 239 -22.67 14.82 -12.96
CA PHE A 239 -22.96 14.90 -11.54
C PHE A 239 -24.42 14.52 -11.31
N GLN A 240 -24.80 14.26 -10.05
CA GLN A 240 -26.17 13.88 -9.69
C GLN A 240 -27.23 14.87 -10.21
N GLY A 241 -26.93 16.17 -10.16
CA GLY A 241 -27.82 17.25 -10.56
C GLY A 241 -27.60 17.78 -11.98
N GLY A 242 -26.78 17.13 -12.80
CA GLY A 242 -26.57 17.50 -14.20
C GLY A 242 -25.11 17.43 -14.65
N ARG A 243 -24.84 17.99 -15.84
CA ARG A 243 -23.53 17.98 -16.48
C ARG A 243 -22.86 19.34 -16.39
N ILE A 244 -21.54 19.35 -16.24
CA ILE A 244 -20.70 20.52 -16.47
C ILE A 244 -19.81 20.23 -17.67
N THR A 245 -19.71 21.17 -18.60
CA THR A 245 -18.88 21.08 -19.79
C THR A 245 -17.82 22.18 -19.77
N TRP A 246 -16.66 21.90 -20.32
CA TRP A 246 -15.59 22.86 -20.57
C TRP A 246 -15.21 22.84 -22.05
N GLN A 247 -14.86 24.01 -22.60
CA GLN A 247 -14.32 24.17 -23.95
C GLN A 247 -13.04 25.01 -23.86
N PRO A 248 -12.03 24.73 -24.70
CA PRO A 248 -10.76 25.45 -24.74
C PRO A 248 -10.87 26.91 -25.20
#